data_AF-A0A4R6DLA9-F1
#
_entry.id   AF-A0A4R6DLA9-F1
#
_cell.length_a   1.000
_cell.length_b   1.000
_cell.length_c   1.000
_cell.angle_alpha   90.00
_cell.angle_beta   90.00
_cell.angle_gamma   90.00
#
_symmetry.space_group_name_H-M   'P 1'
#
loop_
_entity.id
_entity.type
_entity.pdbx_description
1 polymer ?
#
loop_
_entity_poly.entity_id
_entity_poly.type
_entity_poly.pdbx_seq_one_letter_code
_entity_poly.pdbx_strand_id
1 'polypeptide(L)'
;MKLLVKFNLVLLLVCLVGLGGAGYVSHELLQRNAREEVLQHASIMMQGALAARGYTNSQVSPLLQTQLNYEFLPQSVAAYAAAEYFGELRKHYPDYTYKEATLNPTNPRNRAADWEADIVQSFRNVAGQTEISGERDTPAGRALFLARPIQIKDGACLRCHSVPDAAPPSMIARYGSANGFGWQPNEIVGAQVVSVPMAVPIQRAEQTFRVFMTLLVVLVAFIFVLLNVLLVTLVVRPVNRLARLADRVSLGDMEAEEFSVKGRDEIATLAESFSRMRKSLVHALKMLES
;
A
#
# COMPACT_ATOMS: atom_id res chain seq x y z
N MET A 1 45.65 2.94 2.88
CA MET A 1 44.52 2.01 3.18
C MET A 1 44.71 0.72 2.40
N LYS A 2 44.64 -0.45 3.05
CA LYS A 2 44.71 -1.76 2.37
C LYS A 2 43.59 -1.86 1.33
N LEU A 3 43.86 -2.47 0.18
CA LEU A 3 42.91 -2.66 -0.95
C LEU A 3 41.54 -3.20 -0.47
N LEU A 4 41.56 -4.13 0.49
CA LEU A 4 40.39 -4.70 1.16
C LEU A 4 39.43 -3.64 1.74
N VAL A 5 39.97 -2.61 2.39
CA VAL A 5 39.14 -1.59 3.04
C VAL A 5 38.42 -0.76 1.98
N LYS A 6 39.11 -0.37 0.90
CA LYS A 6 38.49 0.36 -0.20
C LYS A 6 37.37 -0.46 -0.86
N PHE A 7 37.64 -1.73 -1.15
CA PHE A 7 36.64 -2.63 -1.74
C PHE A 7 35.42 -2.78 -0.83
N ASN A 8 35.62 -3.05 0.47
CA ASN A 8 34.51 -3.24 1.40
C ASN A 8 33.70 -1.98 1.63
N LEU A 9 34.31 -0.79 1.61
CA LEU A 9 33.57 0.47 1.69
C LEU A 9 32.66 0.66 0.47
N VAL A 10 33.16 0.38 -0.74
CA VAL A 10 32.35 0.46 -1.97
C VAL A 10 31.23 -0.57 -1.95
N LEU A 11 31.54 -1.83 -1.60
CA LEU A 11 30.55 -2.89 -1.55
C LEU A 11 29.45 -2.58 -0.52
N LEU A 12 29.83 -2.12 0.67
CA LEU A 12 28.89 -1.73 1.71
C LEU A 12 28.01 -0.56 1.27
N LEU A 13 28.58 0.45 0.61
CA LEU A 13 27.81 1.56 0.05
C LEU A 13 26.76 1.05 -0.96
N VAL A 14 27.17 0.19 -1.90
CA VAL A 14 26.25 -0.39 -2.90
C VAL A 14 25.14 -1.20 -2.23
N CYS A 15 25.47 -2.02 -1.23
CA CYS A 15 24.48 -2.78 -0.47
C CYS A 15 23.48 -1.86 0.26
N LEU A 16 23.95 -0.79 0.91
CA LEU A 16 23.10 0.16 1.61
C LEU A 16 22.17 0.91 0.66
N VAL A 17 22.69 1.38 -0.49
CA VAL A 17 21.88 2.04 -1.52
C VAL A 17 20.84 1.08 -2.09
N GLY A 18 21.22 -0.17 -2.39
CA GLY A 18 20.31 -1.20 -2.87
C GLY A 18 19.21 -1.54 -1.87
N LEU A 19 19.56 -1.76 -0.60
CA LEU A 19 18.61 -2.02 0.49
C LEU A 19 17.68 -0.83 0.74
N GLY A 20 18.21 0.39 0.73
CA GLY A 20 17.42 1.61 0.90
C GLY A 20 16.41 1.80 -0.25
N GLY A 21 16.87 1.62 -1.49
CA GLY A 21 16.01 1.70 -2.67
C GLY A 21 14.91 0.63 -2.69
N ALA A 22 15.29 -0.64 -2.44
CA ALA A 22 14.33 -1.73 -2.33
C ALA A 22 13.33 -1.50 -1.19
N GLY A 23 13.82 -1.07 -0.02
CA GLY A 23 12.98 -0.75 1.13
C GLY A 23 11.97 0.35 0.83
N TYR A 24 12.39 1.43 0.19
CA TYR A 24 11.50 2.53 -0.21
C TYR A 24 10.41 2.05 -1.19
N VAL A 25 10.81 1.36 -2.27
CA VAL A 25 9.88 0.88 -3.30
C VAL A 25 8.90 -0.14 -2.73
N SER A 26 9.39 -1.12 -1.96
CA SER A 26 8.54 -2.14 -1.35
C SER A 26 7.59 -1.56 -0.31
N HIS A 27 8.02 -0.57 0.48
CA HIS A 27 7.15 0.09 1.44
C HIS A 27 6.00 0.83 0.75
N GLU A 28 6.31 1.67 -0.24
CA GLU A 28 5.31 2.39 -1.04
C GLU A 28 4.33 1.43 -1.72
N LEU A 29 4.85 0.37 -2.35
CA LEU A 29 4.03 -0.61 -3.05
C LEU A 29 3.06 -1.33 -2.09
N LEU A 30 3.55 -1.77 -0.92
CA LEU A 30 2.73 -2.47 0.06
C LEU A 30 1.66 -1.57 0.67
N GLN A 31 1.97 -0.30 0.94
CA GLN A 31 0.98 0.67 1.43
C GLN A 31 -0.09 0.98 0.38
N ARG A 32 0.31 1.17 -0.88
CA ARG A 32 -0.63 1.38 -2.00
C ARG A 32 -1.54 0.18 -2.20
N ASN A 33 -0.99 -1.03 -2.19
CA ASN A 33 -1.77 -2.25 -2.32
C ASN A 33 -2.78 -2.40 -1.16
N ALA A 34 -2.37 -2.12 0.08
CA ALA A 34 -3.27 -2.15 1.22
C ALA A 34 -4.42 -1.15 1.07
N ARG A 35 -4.13 0.07 0.61
CA ARG A 35 -5.15 1.10 0.33
C ARG A 35 -6.10 0.67 -0.78
N GLU A 36 -5.59 0.13 -1.88
CA GLU A 36 -6.41 -0.36 -3.00
C GLU A 36 -7.30 -1.52 -2.59
N GLU A 37 -6.80 -2.46 -1.77
CA GLU A 37 -7.60 -3.55 -1.19
C GLU A 37 -8.75 -3.01 -0.34
N VAL A 38 -8.50 -2.00 0.51
CA VAL A 38 -9.55 -1.37 1.32
C VAL A 38 -10.56 -0.63 0.45
N LEU A 39 -10.12 0.09 -0.58
CA LEU A 39 -11.01 0.74 -1.56
C LEU A 39 -11.91 -0.27 -2.26
N GLN A 40 -11.36 -1.42 -2.65
CA GLN A 40 -12.14 -2.49 -3.26
C GLN A 40 -13.19 -3.04 -2.29
N HIS A 41 -12.83 -3.29 -1.02
CA HIS A 41 -13.79 -3.70 0.01
C HIS A 41 -14.89 -2.66 0.22
N ALA A 42 -14.53 -1.38 0.30
CA ALA A 42 -15.48 -0.27 0.42
C ALA A 42 -16.43 -0.20 -0.78
N SER A 43 -15.92 -0.45 -1.99
CA SER A 43 -16.71 -0.49 -3.23
C SER A 43 -17.68 -1.66 -3.24
N ILE A 44 -17.26 -2.86 -2.82
CA ILE A 44 -18.15 -4.03 -2.69
C ILE A 44 -19.25 -3.76 -1.66
N MET A 45 -18.91 -3.17 -0.51
CA MET A 45 -19.88 -2.76 0.50
C MET A 45 -20.88 -1.73 -0.05
N MET A 46 -20.39 -0.72 -0.78
CA MET A 46 -21.25 0.26 -1.43
C MET A 46 -22.21 -0.42 -2.42
N GLN A 47 -21.72 -1.36 -3.24
CA GLN A 47 -22.57 -2.14 -4.13
C GLN A 47 -23.58 -3.00 -3.37
N GLY A 48 -23.21 -3.56 -2.21
CA GLY A 48 -24.13 -4.26 -1.31
C GLY A 48 -25.29 -3.37 -0.84
N ALA A 49 -24.99 -2.14 -0.40
CA ALA A 49 -26.01 -1.14 -0.08
C ALA A 49 -26.90 -0.84 -1.29
N LEU A 50 -26.31 -0.56 -2.45
CA LEU A 50 -27.05 -0.24 -3.67
C LEU A 50 -27.91 -1.41 -4.16
N ALA A 51 -27.45 -2.64 -3.99
CA ALA A 51 -28.21 -3.85 -4.30
C ALA A 51 -29.40 -4.02 -3.35
N ALA A 52 -29.21 -3.80 -2.04
CA ALA A 52 -30.31 -3.81 -1.07
C ALA A 52 -31.36 -2.74 -1.40
N ARG A 53 -30.92 -1.53 -1.80
CA ARG A 53 -31.79 -0.46 -2.29
C ARG A 53 -32.57 -0.89 -3.54
N GLY A 54 -31.87 -1.41 -4.54
CA GLY A 54 -32.45 -1.86 -5.81
C GLY A 54 -33.49 -2.97 -5.61
N TYR A 55 -33.19 -3.96 -4.77
CA TYR A 55 -34.13 -5.02 -4.39
C TYR A 55 -35.36 -4.45 -3.68
N THR A 56 -35.15 -3.53 -2.73
CA THR A 56 -36.26 -2.92 -1.99
C THR A 56 -37.18 -2.13 -2.91
N ASN A 57 -36.64 -1.31 -3.81
CA ASN A 57 -37.45 -0.52 -4.74
C ASN A 57 -38.17 -1.38 -5.78
N SER A 58 -37.51 -2.40 -6.32
CA SER A 58 -38.06 -3.20 -7.43
C SER A 58 -39.00 -4.31 -6.99
N GLN A 59 -38.80 -4.91 -5.81
CA GLN A 59 -39.54 -6.09 -5.36
C GLN A 59 -40.34 -5.87 -4.08
N VAL A 60 -39.79 -5.15 -3.09
CA VAL A 60 -40.44 -5.02 -1.77
C VAL A 60 -41.46 -3.90 -1.74
N SER A 61 -41.07 -2.69 -2.16
CA SER A 61 -41.90 -1.48 -2.11
C SER A 61 -43.24 -1.63 -2.83
N PRO A 62 -43.33 -2.28 -4.02
CA PRO A 62 -44.60 -2.53 -4.69
C PRO A 62 -45.57 -3.39 -3.86
N LEU A 63 -45.07 -4.36 -3.10
CA LEU A 63 -45.89 -5.27 -2.29
C LEU A 63 -46.47 -4.59 -1.05
N LEU A 64 -45.90 -3.46 -0.62
CA LEU A 64 -46.31 -2.72 0.58
C LEU A 64 -47.19 -1.51 0.28
N GLN A 65 -47.46 -1.16 -0.99
CA GLN A 65 -48.18 0.06 -1.37
C GLN A 65 -49.55 0.19 -0.69
N THR A 66 -50.30 -0.91 -0.57
CA THR A 66 -51.63 -0.89 0.06
C THR A 66 -51.53 -0.61 1.56
N GLN A 67 -50.58 -1.24 2.26
CA GLN A 67 -50.37 -1.09 3.70
C GLN A 67 -49.87 0.32 4.05
N LEU A 68 -49.06 0.94 3.17
CA LEU A 68 -48.53 2.29 3.37
C LEU A 68 -49.60 3.39 3.46
N ASN A 69 -50.81 3.12 2.94
CA ASN A 69 -51.95 4.02 3.09
C ASN A 69 -52.46 4.10 4.53
N TYR A 70 -52.21 3.07 5.35
CA TYR A 70 -52.70 2.97 6.72
C TYR A 70 -51.57 3.18 7.73
N GLU A 71 -50.39 2.62 7.49
CA GLU A 71 -49.24 2.71 8.39
C GLU A 71 -47.94 2.90 7.62
N PHE A 72 -47.06 3.79 8.09
CA PHE A 72 -45.77 3.98 7.46
C PHE A 72 -44.79 2.89 7.89
N LEU A 73 -44.52 1.98 6.94
CA LEU A 73 -43.55 0.91 7.06
C LEU A 73 -42.18 1.34 6.48
N PRO A 74 -41.15 1.58 7.31
CA PRO A 74 -39.83 1.99 6.84
C PRO A 74 -39.18 0.97 5.91
N GLN A 75 -39.57 -0.30 6.00
CA GLN A 75 -39.10 -1.40 5.15
C GLN A 75 -39.42 -1.17 3.66
N SER A 76 -40.36 -0.28 3.33
CA SER A 76 -40.64 0.12 1.95
C SER A 76 -39.63 1.11 1.38
N VAL A 77 -38.77 1.70 2.22
CA VAL A 77 -37.79 2.73 1.84
C VAL A 77 -36.44 2.07 1.60
N ALA A 78 -35.91 2.18 0.38
CA ALA A 78 -34.59 1.64 0.01
C ALA A 78 -33.45 2.05 0.96
N ALA A 79 -33.43 3.32 1.40
CA ALA A 79 -32.43 3.82 2.34
C ALA A 79 -32.49 3.14 3.71
N TYR A 80 -33.69 2.75 4.15
CA TYR A 80 -33.86 2.03 5.40
C TYR A 80 -33.26 0.63 5.29
N ALA A 81 -33.57 -0.12 4.23
CA ALA A 81 -33.04 -1.46 4.02
C ALA A 81 -31.50 -1.48 3.98
N ALA A 82 -30.87 -0.54 3.27
CA ALA A 82 -29.42 -0.44 3.25
C ALA A 82 -28.83 -0.10 4.63
N ALA A 83 -29.44 0.85 5.35
CA ALA A 83 -28.99 1.22 6.69
C ALA A 83 -29.13 0.05 7.70
N GLU A 84 -30.24 -0.69 7.68
CA GLU A 84 -30.45 -1.83 8.58
C GLU A 84 -29.53 -3.02 8.24
N TYR A 85 -29.29 -3.29 6.95
CA TYR A 85 -28.30 -4.29 6.52
C TYR A 85 -26.91 -4.01 7.13
N PHE A 86 -26.46 -2.75 7.05
CA PHE A 86 -25.20 -2.35 7.67
C PHE A 86 -25.28 -2.27 9.20
N GLY A 87 -26.46 -2.01 9.77
CA GLY A 87 -26.70 -2.11 11.20
C GLY A 87 -26.44 -3.52 11.73
N GLU A 88 -26.90 -4.55 11.01
CA GLU A 88 -26.61 -5.95 11.32
C GLU A 88 -25.13 -6.29 11.11
N LEU A 89 -24.52 -5.83 10.01
CA LEU A 89 -23.08 -6.03 9.75
C LEU A 89 -22.22 -5.49 10.91
N ARG A 90 -22.58 -4.32 11.44
CA ARG A 90 -21.86 -3.65 12.52
C ARG A 90 -21.84 -4.40 13.84
N LYS A 91 -22.77 -5.34 14.07
CA LYS A 91 -22.72 -6.19 15.26
C LYS A 91 -21.48 -7.09 15.29
N HIS A 92 -20.99 -7.47 14.11
CA HIS A 92 -19.76 -8.27 13.96
C HIS A 92 -18.56 -7.43 13.52
N TYR A 93 -18.81 -6.29 12.86
CA TYR A 93 -17.79 -5.41 12.30
C TYR A 93 -18.04 -3.94 12.69
N PRO A 94 -17.81 -3.55 13.96
CA PRO A 94 -18.30 -2.28 14.52
C PRO A 94 -17.77 -1.01 13.83
N ASP A 95 -16.55 -1.08 13.29
CA ASP A 95 -15.86 0.04 12.64
C ASP A 95 -16.20 0.18 11.15
N TYR A 96 -16.95 -0.77 10.59
CA TYR A 96 -17.41 -0.74 9.21
C TYR A 96 -18.75 -0.03 9.16
N THR A 97 -18.81 1.15 8.57
CA THR A 97 -20.01 1.97 8.61
C THR A 97 -20.53 2.31 7.23
N TYR A 98 -21.84 2.46 7.14
CA TYR A 98 -22.54 2.99 5.98
C TYR A 98 -23.55 4.02 6.46
N LYS A 99 -23.63 5.13 5.74
CA LYS A 99 -24.61 6.19 6.01
C LYS A 99 -25.02 6.86 4.72
N GLU A 100 -26.31 7.15 4.58
CA GLU A 100 -26.81 8.07 3.57
C GLU A 100 -26.84 9.49 4.13
N ALA A 101 -25.67 10.12 4.14
CA ALA A 101 -25.46 11.46 4.69
C ALA A 101 -26.15 12.50 3.80
N THR A 102 -27.27 13.03 4.27
CA THR A 102 -28.12 13.96 3.52
C THR A 102 -28.12 15.32 4.21
N LEU A 103 -28.12 16.41 3.45
CA LEU A 103 -28.13 17.78 3.99
C LEU A 103 -29.45 18.08 4.72
N ASN A 104 -30.57 17.66 4.13
CA ASN A 104 -31.91 17.75 4.72
C ASN A 104 -32.61 16.38 4.67
N PRO A 105 -32.34 15.46 5.62
CA PRO A 105 -32.97 14.14 5.65
C PRO A 105 -34.34 14.17 6.32
N THR A 106 -35.22 13.24 5.94
CA THR A 106 -36.43 12.93 6.72
C THR A 106 -36.09 12.38 8.11
N ASN A 107 -35.16 11.42 8.19
CA ASN A 107 -34.74 10.84 9.46
C ASN A 107 -33.49 11.56 9.97
N PRO A 108 -33.51 12.21 11.15
CA PRO A 108 -32.35 12.92 11.69
C PRO A 108 -31.08 12.08 11.81
N ARG A 109 -31.18 10.75 11.93
CA ARG A 109 -30.01 9.83 11.95
C ARG A 109 -29.14 9.94 10.71
N ASN A 110 -29.73 10.38 9.59
CA ASN A 110 -29.07 10.51 8.29
C ASN A 110 -28.53 11.92 8.03
N ARG A 111 -28.63 12.84 9.00
CA ARG A 111 -28.14 14.22 8.81
C ARG A 111 -26.64 14.18 8.61
N ALA A 112 -26.18 14.79 7.52
CA ALA A 112 -24.77 14.88 7.22
C ALA A 112 -24.03 15.56 8.39
N ALA A 113 -22.94 14.93 8.84
CA ALA A 113 -21.94 15.61 9.65
C ALA A 113 -21.17 16.61 8.79
N ASP A 114 -20.44 17.54 9.40
CA ASP A 114 -19.75 18.62 8.67
C ASP A 114 -18.86 18.10 7.54
N TRP A 115 -18.02 17.11 7.81
CA TRP A 115 -17.15 16.49 6.79
C TRP A 115 -17.92 15.73 5.69
N GLU A 116 -19.11 15.21 6.00
CA GLU A 116 -19.97 14.56 5.01
C GLU A 116 -20.67 15.61 4.14
N ALA A 117 -21.05 16.75 4.74
CA ALA A 117 -21.60 17.87 4.01
C ALA A 117 -20.59 18.43 3.01
N ASP A 118 -19.30 18.51 3.37
CA ASP A 118 -18.23 18.90 2.45
C ASP A 118 -18.13 17.97 1.24
N ILE A 119 -18.29 16.65 1.44
CA ILE A 119 -18.35 15.67 0.34
C ILE A 119 -19.56 15.94 -0.56
N VAL A 120 -20.73 16.22 0.02
CA VAL A 120 -21.94 16.56 -0.76
C VAL A 120 -21.72 17.83 -1.56
N GLN A 121 -21.09 18.85 -0.99
CA GLN A 121 -20.77 20.09 -1.70
C GLN A 121 -19.75 19.85 -2.82
N SER A 122 -18.74 18.99 -2.61
CA SER A 122 -17.80 18.60 -3.68
C SER A 122 -18.55 18.02 -4.89
N PHE A 123 -19.49 17.10 -4.65
CA PHE A 123 -20.30 16.54 -5.73
C PHE A 123 -21.17 17.60 -6.44
N ARG A 124 -21.69 18.60 -5.71
CA ARG A 124 -22.45 19.71 -6.31
C ARG A 124 -21.58 20.64 -7.15
N ASN A 125 -20.33 20.84 -6.74
CA ASN A 125 -19.40 21.76 -7.38
C ASN A 125 -18.71 21.18 -8.61
N VAL A 126 -18.56 19.85 -8.68
CA VAL A 126 -17.89 19.16 -9.79
C VAL A 126 -18.89 18.31 -10.55
N ALA A 127 -19.39 18.85 -11.67
CA ALA A 127 -20.34 18.16 -12.53
C ALA A 127 -19.78 16.83 -13.05
N GLY A 128 -20.58 15.76 -12.97
CA GLY A 128 -20.21 14.43 -13.44
C GLY A 128 -19.31 13.63 -12.48
N GLN A 129 -18.95 14.17 -11.30
CA GLN A 129 -18.23 13.40 -10.29
C GLN A 129 -19.13 12.32 -9.70
N THR A 130 -18.77 11.05 -9.94
CA THR A 130 -19.57 9.88 -9.53
C THR A 130 -19.10 9.27 -8.22
N GLU A 131 -17.86 9.56 -7.81
CA GLU A 131 -17.24 8.94 -6.65
C GLU A 131 -16.18 9.86 -6.04
N ILE A 132 -16.09 9.86 -4.71
CA ILE A 132 -15.03 10.50 -3.94
C ILE A 132 -14.53 9.48 -2.92
N SER A 133 -13.22 9.35 -2.78
CA SER A 133 -12.62 8.55 -1.72
C SER A 133 -11.49 9.30 -1.04
N GLY A 134 -11.23 8.95 0.21
CA GLY A 134 -10.19 9.57 1.01
C GLY A 134 -9.94 8.81 2.31
N GLU A 135 -8.95 9.27 3.05
CA GLU A 135 -8.61 8.73 4.37
C GLU A 135 -8.88 9.79 5.42
N ARG A 136 -9.33 9.36 6.59
CA ARG A 136 -9.56 10.23 7.73
C ARG A 136 -9.22 9.51 9.02
N ASP A 137 -8.76 10.27 10.01
CA ASP A 137 -8.60 9.74 11.35
C ASP A 137 -9.96 9.75 12.06
N THR A 138 -10.27 8.65 12.74
CA THR A 138 -11.50 8.47 13.52
C THR A 138 -11.14 8.05 14.95
N PRO A 139 -12.07 8.09 15.91
CA PRO A 139 -11.82 7.57 17.26
C PRO A 139 -11.39 6.09 17.28
N ALA A 140 -11.78 5.30 16.27
CA ALA A 140 -11.38 3.90 16.11
C ALA A 140 -10.06 3.72 15.34
N GLY A 141 -9.41 4.82 14.95
CA GLY A 141 -8.20 4.83 14.12
C GLY A 141 -8.44 5.33 12.70
N ARG A 142 -7.42 5.20 11.85
CA ARG A 142 -7.51 5.63 10.45
C ARG A 142 -8.53 4.79 9.68
N ALA A 143 -9.43 5.47 8.99
CA ALA A 143 -10.45 4.86 8.16
C ALA A 143 -10.39 5.44 6.74
N LEU A 144 -10.60 4.57 5.77
CA LEU A 144 -10.85 4.98 4.40
C LEU A 144 -12.36 5.20 4.25
N PHE A 145 -12.75 6.21 3.49
CA PHE A 145 -14.14 6.39 3.08
C PHE A 145 -14.27 6.34 1.56
N LEU A 146 -15.43 5.85 1.12
CA LEU A 146 -15.88 5.85 -0.26
C LEU A 146 -17.28 6.45 -0.30
N ALA A 147 -17.46 7.49 -1.10
CA ALA A 147 -18.70 8.21 -1.20
C ALA A 147 -19.22 8.24 -2.65
N ARG A 148 -20.56 8.17 -2.80
CA ARG A 148 -21.27 8.34 -4.07
C ARG A 148 -22.44 9.31 -3.89
N PRO A 149 -22.74 10.17 -4.89
CA PRO A 149 -23.77 11.18 -4.74
C PRO A 149 -25.18 10.55 -4.74
N ILE A 150 -26.06 11.09 -3.92
CA ILE A 150 -27.49 10.84 -3.98
C ILE A 150 -28.10 11.93 -4.87
N GLN A 151 -28.17 11.67 -6.17
CA GLN A 151 -28.78 12.57 -7.14
C GLN A 151 -30.24 12.15 -7.42
N ILE A 152 -31.16 13.11 -7.41
CA ILE A 152 -32.59 12.89 -7.68
C ILE A 152 -32.82 12.75 -9.19
N LYS A 153 -32.47 11.58 -9.74
CA LYS A 153 -32.72 11.23 -11.16
C LYS A 153 -34.10 10.63 -11.40
N ASP A 154 -34.70 10.02 -10.37
CA ASP A 154 -35.99 9.35 -10.44
C ASP A 154 -37.08 10.23 -9.79
N GLY A 155 -38.17 10.47 -10.53
CA GLY A 155 -39.34 11.20 -10.04
C GLY A 155 -40.03 10.52 -8.86
N ALA A 156 -39.81 9.21 -8.65
CA ALA A 156 -40.34 8.48 -7.50
C ALA A 156 -39.91 9.09 -6.15
N CYS A 157 -38.70 9.66 -6.06
CA CYS A 157 -38.22 10.34 -4.86
C CYS A 157 -39.11 11.53 -4.49
N LEU A 158 -39.61 12.26 -5.49
CA LEU A 158 -40.40 13.48 -5.31
C LEU A 158 -41.84 13.19 -4.87
N ARG A 159 -42.30 11.94 -4.92
CA ARG A 159 -43.59 11.53 -4.33
C ARG A 159 -43.63 11.74 -2.82
N CYS A 160 -42.48 11.63 -2.15
CA CYS A 160 -42.38 11.79 -0.70
C CYS A 160 -41.56 13.00 -0.28
N HIS A 161 -40.66 13.50 -1.14
CA HIS A 161 -39.67 14.52 -0.76
C HIS A 161 -39.84 15.88 -1.47
N SER A 162 -40.94 16.08 -2.22
CA SER A 162 -41.25 17.38 -2.83
C SER A 162 -41.78 18.36 -1.78
N VAL A 163 -43.09 18.37 -1.52
CA VAL A 163 -43.74 19.20 -0.49
C VAL A 163 -44.44 18.31 0.53
N PRO A 164 -44.59 18.76 1.80
CA PRO A 164 -45.25 17.97 2.83
C PRO A 164 -46.64 17.47 2.42
N ASP A 165 -47.45 18.31 1.78
CA ASP A 165 -48.83 17.96 1.39
C ASP A 165 -48.91 16.84 0.34
N ALA A 166 -47.83 16.60 -0.41
CA ALA A 166 -47.76 15.52 -1.41
C ALA A 166 -47.32 14.18 -0.80
N ALA A 167 -46.73 14.21 0.39
CA ALA A 167 -46.16 13.01 1.01
C ALA A 167 -47.23 12.16 1.73
N PRO A 168 -47.00 10.84 1.89
CA PRO A 168 -47.93 9.98 2.60
C PRO A 168 -48.24 10.51 4.00
N PRO A 169 -49.52 10.66 4.41
CA PRO A 169 -49.87 11.15 5.74
C PRO A 169 -49.24 10.32 6.87
N SER A 170 -49.10 9.01 6.64
CA SER A 170 -48.46 8.08 7.55
C SER A 170 -46.96 8.38 7.77
N MET A 171 -46.25 8.87 6.75
CA MET A 171 -44.86 9.31 6.86
C MET A 171 -44.75 10.58 7.71
N ILE A 172 -45.62 11.56 7.44
CA ILE A 172 -45.65 12.84 8.17
C ILE A 172 -45.99 12.59 9.64
N ALA A 173 -46.93 11.69 9.94
CA ALA A 173 -47.26 11.31 11.32
C ALA A 173 -46.05 10.74 12.07
N ARG A 174 -45.13 10.05 11.39
CA ARG A 174 -43.94 9.44 11.99
C ARG A 174 -42.74 10.37 12.11
N TYR A 175 -42.48 11.19 11.08
CA TYR A 175 -41.25 12.00 10.98
C TYR A 175 -41.48 13.52 11.03
N GLY A 176 -42.73 13.95 11.01
CA GLY A 176 -43.12 15.36 10.89
C GLY A 176 -42.93 15.92 9.48
N SER A 177 -43.28 17.20 9.31
CA SER A 177 -43.20 17.95 8.04
C SER A 177 -41.98 18.87 7.93
N ALA A 178 -41.14 18.93 8.97
CA ALA A 178 -40.09 19.95 9.08
C ALA A 178 -38.82 19.66 8.26
N ASN A 179 -38.50 18.39 7.99
CA ASN A 179 -37.26 17.98 7.31
C ASN A 179 -37.53 16.93 6.22
N GLY A 180 -36.61 16.83 5.25
CA GLY A 180 -36.72 15.83 4.18
C GLY A 180 -37.66 16.20 3.04
N PHE A 181 -37.94 17.50 2.86
CA PHE A 181 -38.74 18.04 1.77
C PHE A 181 -37.96 19.13 1.02
N GLY A 182 -38.51 19.59 -0.11
CA GLY A 182 -37.97 20.64 -0.95
C GLY A 182 -36.98 20.17 -2.00
N TRP A 183 -36.79 18.85 -2.16
CA TRP A 183 -35.83 18.29 -3.10
C TRP A 183 -36.24 18.61 -4.54
N GLN A 184 -35.27 18.95 -5.38
CA GLN A 184 -35.49 19.29 -6.78
C GLN A 184 -35.02 18.17 -7.74
N PRO A 185 -35.62 18.04 -8.93
CA PRO A 185 -35.10 17.15 -9.98
C PRO A 185 -33.62 17.44 -10.28
N ASN A 186 -32.82 16.39 -10.44
CA ASN A 186 -31.37 16.43 -10.68
C ASN A 186 -30.51 17.04 -9.56
N GLU A 187 -31.10 17.41 -8.42
CA GLU A 187 -30.35 17.89 -7.26
C GLU A 187 -29.56 16.76 -6.59
N ILE A 188 -28.36 17.07 -6.10
CA ILE A 188 -27.58 16.18 -5.22
C ILE A 188 -27.94 16.51 -3.78
N VAL A 189 -28.78 15.70 -3.14
CA VAL A 189 -29.32 16.00 -1.79
C VAL A 189 -28.44 15.47 -0.66
N GLY A 190 -27.54 14.55 -0.99
CA GLY A 190 -26.67 13.86 -0.05
C GLY A 190 -25.63 12.98 -0.72
N ALA A 191 -24.95 12.18 0.08
CA ALA A 191 -23.98 11.18 -0.34
C ALA A 191 -24.20 9.87 0.42
N GLN A 192 -24.09 8.75 -0.28
CA GLN A 192 -23.91 7.44 0.33
C GLN A 192 -22.45 7.35 0.72
N VAL A 193 -22.14 7.11 1.99
CA VAL A 193 -20.77 7.07 2.51
C VAL A 193 -20.54 5.74 3.18
N VAL A 194 -19.58 4.98 2.67
CA VAL A 194 -19.02 3.79 3.32
C VAL A 194 -17.72 4.21 4.01
N SER A 195 -17.50 3.76 5.25
CA SER A 195 -16.22 3.91 5.94
C SER A 195 -15.71 2.53 6.37
N VAL A 196 -14.45 2.25 6.07
CA VAL A 196 -13.76 0.98 6.32
C VAL A 196 -12.47 1.23 7.10
N PRO A 197 -12.18 0.49 8.19
CA PRO A 197 -10.95 0.66 8.95
C PRO A 197 -9.71 0.26 8.14
N MET A 198 -8.64 1.05 8.25
CA MET A 198 -7.35 0.80 7.59
C MET A 198 -6.34 0.08 8.50
N ALA A 199 -6.62 -0.05 9.80
CA ALA A 199 -5.67 -0.58 10.77
C ALA A 199 -5.17 -1.99 10.42
N VAL A 200 -6.07 -2.94 10.12
CA VAL A 200 -5.68 -4.33 9.82
C VAL A 200 -4.92 -4.44 8.50
N PRO A 201 -5.37 -3.84 7.38
CA PRO A 201 -4.62 -3.87 6.12
C PRO A 201 -3.23 -3.21 6.21
N ILE A 202 -3.11 -2.06 6.89
CA ILE A 202 -1.82 -1.40 7.12
C ILE A 202 -0.89 -2.28 7.98
N GLN A 203 -1.40 -2.88 9.06
CA GLN A 203 -0.59 -3.79 9.88
C GLN A 203 -0.10 -5.00 9.09
N ARG A 204 -0.93 -5.57 8.21
CA ARG A 204 -0.52 -6.66 7.31
C ARG A 204 0.55 -6.21 6.32
N ALA A 205 0.42 -5.02 5.74
CA ALA A 205 1.42 -4.44 4.86
C ALA A 205 2.76 -4.25 5.59
N GLU A 206 2.74 -3.71 6.80
CA GLU A 206 3.93 -3.55 7.63
C GLU A 206 4.57 -4.88 8.02
N GLN A 207 3.79 -5.88 8.41
CA GLN A 207 4.31 -7.20 8.76
C GLN A 207 4.98 -7.85 7.54
N THR A 208 4.33 -7.78 6.38
CA THR A 208 4.86 -8.29 5.11
C THR A 208 6.17 -7.57 4.75
N PHE A 209 6.19 -6.24 4.89
CA PHE A 209 7.38 -5.43 4.67
C PHE A 209 8.54 -5.84 5.59
N ARG A 210 8.29 -6.02 6.89
CA ARG A 210 9.31 -6.43 7.86
C ARG A 210 9.89 -7.80 7.53
N VAL A 211 9.04 -8.77 7.19
CA VAL A 211 9.49 -10.12 6.80
C VAL A 211 10.33 -10.05 5.52
N PHE A 212 9.84 -9.36 4.49
CA PHE A 212 10.56 -9.18 3.24
C PHE A 212 11.93 -8.52 3.45
N MET A 213 11.98 -7.41 4.18
CA MET A 213 13.23 -6.70 4.47
C MET A 213 14.19 -7.54 5.31
N THR A 214 13.69 -8.32 6.28
CA THR A 214 14.52 -9.22 7.08
C THR A 214 15.19 -10.25 6.19
N LEU A 215 14.43 -10.92 5.31
CA LEU A 215 14.97 -11.90 4.36
C LEU A 215 15.97 -11.26 3.39
N LEU A 216 15.66 -10.06 2.89
CA LEU A 216 16.53 -9.34 1.97
C LEU A 216 17.85 -8.94 2.64
N VAL A 217 17.81 -8.44 3.87
CA VAL A 217 19.01 -8.11 4.65
C VAL A 217 19.85 -9.36 4.91
N VAL A 218 19.24 -10.47 5.31
CA VAL A 218 19.95 -11.75 5.50
C VAL A 218 20.61 -12.22 4.21
N LEU A 219 19.92 -12.13 3.07
CA LEU A 219 20.46 -12.50 1.77
C LEU A 219 21.64 -11.59 1.37
N VAL A 220 21.49 -10.28 1.50
CA VAL A 220 22.55 -9.31 1.19
C VAL A 220 23.76 -9.52 2.11
N ALA A 221 23.54 -9.78 3.40
CA ALA A 221 24.61 -10.10 4.34
C ALA A 221 25.34 -11.39 3.96
N PHE A 222 24.60 -12.44 3.57
CA PHE A 222 25.19 -13.69 3.09
C PHE A 222 26.06 -13.47 1.85
N ILE A 223 25.55 -12.74 0.85
CA ILE A 223 26.31 -12.40 -0.36
C ILE A 223 27.55 -11.56 -0.02
N PHE A 224 27.41 -10.59 0.88
CA PHE A 224 28.52 -9.75 1.33
C PHE A 224 29.65 -10.57 1.96
N VAL A 225 29.31 -11.52 2.83
CA VAL A 225 30.28 -12.44 3.45
C VAL A 225 30.91 -13.35 2.40
N LEU A 226 30.11 -13.92 1.50
CA LEU A 226 30.58 -14.81 0.43
C LEU A 226 31.60 -14.10 -0.49
N LEU A 227 31.28 -12.88 -0.94
CA LEU A 227 32.18 -12.07 -1.76
C LEU A 227 33.47 -11.71 -1.02
N ASN A 228 33.40 -11.41 0.27
CA ASN A 228 34.59 -11.15 1.09
C ASN A 228 35.48 -12.39 1.22
N VAL A 229 34.89 -13.55 1.49
CA VAL A 229 35.62 -14.82 1.55
C VAL A 229 36.32 -15.09 0.22
N LEU A 230 35.59 -14.97 -0.90
CA LEU A 230 36.12 -15.18 -2.24
C LEU A 230 37.26 -14.20 -2.58
N LEU A 231 37.09 -12.92 -2.28
CA LEU A 231 38.11 -11.90 -2.52
C LEU A 231 39.39 -12.18 -1.72
N VAL A 232 39.25 -12.57 -0.45
CA VAL A 232 40.40 -12.88 0.40
C VAL A 232 41.12 -14.13 -0.07
N THR A 233 40.39 -15.19 -0.43
CA THR A 233 40.98 -16.48 -0.81
C THR A 233 41.58 -16.46 -2.21
N LEU A 234 40.88 -15.89 -3.19
CA LEU A 234 41.29 -15.93 -4.60
C LEU A 234 42.21 -14.77 -5.00
N VAL A 235 42.09 -13.60 -4.38
CA VAL A 235 42.84 -12.41 -4.81
C VAL A 235 43.86 -11.97 -3.76
N VAL A 236 43.42 -11.64 -2.54
CA VAL A 236 44.28 -10.96 -1.57
C VAL A 236 45.38 -11.86 -1.02
N ARG A 237 45.08 -13.13 -0.71
CA ARG A 237 46.09 -14.08 -0.22
C ARG A 237 47.18 -14.35 -1.26
N PRO A 238 46.87 -14.71 -2.52
CA PRO A 238 47.87 -14.89 -3.56
C PRO A 238 48.72 -13.65 -3.83
N VAL A 239 48.09 -12.47 -3.96
CA VAL A 239 48.79 -11.21 -4.22
C VAL A 239 49.74 -10.85 -3.08
N ASN A 240 49.30 -10.99 -1.82
CA ASN A 240 50.18 -10.73 -0.67
C ASN A 240 51.34 -11.72 -0.57
N ARG A 241 51.16 -12.98 -1.03
CA ARG A 241 52.22 -13.98 -1.04
C ARG A 241 53.26 -13.64 -2.10
N LEU A 242 52.82 -13.23 -3.30
CA LEU A 242 53.69 -12.75 -4.38
C LEU A 242 54.45 -11.47 -3.97
N ALA A 243 53.77 -10.50 -3.35
CA ALA A 243 54.39 -9.26 -2.88
C ALA A 243 55.51 -9.52 -1.86
N ARG A 244 55.29 -10.42 -0.89
CA ARG A 244 56.33 -10.81 0.08
C ARG A 244 57.53 -11.53 -0.56
N LEU A 245 57.28 -12.31 -1.61
CA LEU A 245 58.37 -12.95 -2.37
C LEU A 245 59.18 -11.92 -3.14
N ALA A 246 58.52 -10.95 -3.77
CA ALA A 246 59.18 -9.82 -4.43
C ALA A 246 60.05 -9.00 -3.47
N ASP A 247 59.55 -8.68 -2.27
CA ASP A 247 60.33 -7.98 -1.25
C ASP A 247 61.58 -8.77 -0.83
N ARG A 248 61.47 -10.09 -0.62
CA ARG A 248 62.61 -10.94 -0.25
C ARG A 248 63.68 -10.98 -1.35
N VAL A 249 63.26 -11.20 -2.60
CA VAL A 249 64.17 -11.18 -3.76
C VAL A 249 64.85 -9.81 -3.90
N SER A 250 64.12 -8.72 -3.66
CA SER A 250 64.68 -7.36 -3.70
C SER A 250 65.71 -7.09 -2.60
N LEU A 251 65.65 -7.82 -1.48
CA LEU A 251 66.61 -7.74 -0.37
C LEU A 251 67.80 -8.69 -0.53
N GLY A 252 67.92 -9.40 -1.66
CA GLY A 252 69.02 -10.30 -1.96
C GLY A 252 68.80 -11.76 -1.53
N ASP A 253 67.62 -12.12 -1.01
CA ASP A 253 67.25 -13.51 -0.73
C ASP A 253 66.85 -14.23 -2.03
N MET A 254 67.86 -14.75 -2.72
CA MET A 254 67.72 -15.41 -4.03
C MET A 254 67.40 -16.90 -3.94
N GLU A 255 67.43 -17.49 -2.73
CA GLU A 255 67.10 -18.90 -2.46
C GLU A 255 65.62 -19.13 -2.12
N ALA A 256 64.80 -18.07 -2.06
CA ALA A 256 63.38 -18.19 -1.76
C ALA A 256 62.64 -19.16 -2.71
N GLU A 257 61.81 -20.04 -2.11
CA GLU A 257 61.01 -21.09 -2.80
C GLU A 257 60.27 -20.59 -4.06
N GLU A 258 60.26 -21.43 -5.09
CA GLU A 258 59.60 -21.15 -6.36
C GLU A 258 58.08 -21.01 -6.19
N PHE A 259 57.53 -19.88 -6.61
CA PHE A 259 56.11 -19.59 -6.48
C PHE A 259 55.31 -20.37 -7.53
N SER A 260 54.86 -21.58 -7.20
CA SER A 260 53.94 -22.34 -8.04
C SER A 260 52.49 -22.02 -7.67
N VAL A 261 51.86 -21.10 -8.40
CA VAL A 261 50.41 -20.94 -8.36
C VAL A 261 49.81 -21.92 -9.35
N LYS A 262 49.06 -22.90 -8.85
CA LYS A 262 48.23 -23.76 -9.70
C LYS A 262 46.99 -22.96 -10.11
N GLY A 263 46.93 -22.49 -11.35
CA GLY A 263 45.80 -21.71 -11.88
C GLY A 263 46.00 -21.33 -13.34
N ARG A 264 44.94 -20.82 -13.98
CA ARG A 264 44.95 -20.26 -15.34
C ARG A 264 44.41 -18.83 -15.38
N ASP A 265 44.34 -18.18 -14.22
CA ASP A 265 43.86 -16.80 -14.07
C ASP A 265 45.00 -15.78 -14.23
N GLU A 266 44.65 -14.50 -14.15
CA GLU A 266 45.58 -13.38 -14.26
C GLU A 266 46.64 -13.42 -13.14
N ILE A 267 46.27 -13.94 -11.96
CA ILE A 267 47.19 -14.11 -10.83
C ILE A 267 48.25 -15.18 -11.13
N ALA A 268 47.87 -16.31 -11.73
CA ALA A 268 48.81 -17.33 -12.18
C ALA A 268 49.74 -16.81 -13.28
N THR A 269 49.20 -16.05 -14.23
CA THR A 269 50.00 -15.43 -15.31
C THR A 269 51.03 -14.43 -14.75
N LEU A 270 50.64 -13.65 -13.73
CA LEU A 270 51.53 -12.73 -13.02
C LEU A 270 52.61 -13.49 -12.23
N ALA A 271 52.23 -14.58 -11.57
CA ALA A 271 53.15 -15.47 -10.85
C ALA A 271 54.24 -16.04 -11.76
N GLU A 272 53.87 -16.54 -12.94
CA GLU A 272 54.81 -17.06 -13.93
C GLU A 272 55.75 -15.97 -14.47
N SER A 273 55.20 -14.81 -14.80
CA SER A 273 56.00 -13.67 -15.30
C SER A 273 57.01 -13.20 -14.25
N PHE A 274 56.61 -13.17 -12.97
CA PHE A 274 57.49 -12.88 -11.86
C PHE A 274 58.60 -13.93 -11.69
N SER A 275 58.25 -15.22 -11.81
CA SER A 275 59.23 -16.32 -11.73
C SER A 275 60.30 -16.22 -12.82
N ARG A 276 59.90 -15.92 -14.07
CA ARG A 276 60.83 -15.68 -15.18
C ARG A 276 61.75 -14.49 -14.89
N MET A 277 61.21 -13.36 -14.43
CA MET A 277 61.99 -12.17 -14.08
C MET A 277 63.06 -12.47 -13.02
N ARG A 278 62.68 -13.19 -11.96
CA ARG A 278 63.60 -13.61 -10.89
C ARG A 278 64.75 -14.45 -11.45
N LYS A 279 64.46 -15.46 -12.28
CA LYS A 279 65.49 -16.31 -12.91
C LYS A 279 66.48 -15.50 -13.72
N SER A 280 66.00 -14.54 -14.53
CA SER A 280 66.88 -13.66 -15.30
C SER A 280 67.76 -12.79 -14.41
N LEU A 281 67.23 -12.26 -13.31
CA LEU A 281 68.00 -11.44 -12.35
C LEU A 281 69.09 -12.25 -11.64
N VAL A 282 68.76 -13.45 -11.16
CA VAL A 282 69.72 -14.39 -10.54
C VAL A 282 70.86 -14.72 -11.51
N HIS A 283 70.52 -14.96 -12.78
CA HIS A 283 71.52 -15.26 -13.81
C HIS A 283 72.44 -14.05 -14.08
N ALA A 284 71.88 -12.84 -14.19
CA ALA A 284 72.65 -11.63 -14.42
C ALA A 284 73.62 -11.31 -13.27
N LEU A 285 73.20 -11.49 -12.02
CA LEU A 285 74.07 -11.28 -10.85
C LEU A 285 75.24 -12.28 -10.81
N LYS A 286 74.99 -13.56 -11.12
CA LYS A 286 76.06 -14.57 -11.22
C LYS A 286 77.11 -14.23 -12.29
N MET A 287 76.72 -13.56 -13.38
CA MET A 287 77.65 -13.11 -14.42
C MET A 287 78.49 -11.89 -14.00
N LEU A 288 78.05 -11.12 -13.01
CA LEU A 288 78.80 -9.98 -12.48
C LEU A 288 79.80 -10.39 -11.38
N GLU A 289 79.56 -11.52 -10.71
CA GLU A 289 80.46 -12.09 -9.71
C GLU A 289 81.59 -12.97 -10.32
N SER A 290 81.54 -13.24 -11.62
CA SER A 290 82.57 -13.97 -12.39
C SER A 290 83.56 -13.05 -13.08
#